data_AF-V4MYM2-F1
#
_entry.id   AF-V4MYM2-F1
#
_cell.length_a   1.000
_cell.length_b   1.000
_cell.length_c   1.000
_cell.angle_alpha   90.00
_cell.angle_beta   90.00
_cell.angle_gamma   90.00
#
_symmetry.space_group_name_H-M   'P 1'
#
loop_
_entity.id
_entity.type
_entity.pdbx_description
1 polymer ?
#
loop_
_entity_poly.entity_id
_entity_poly.type
_entity_poly.pdbx_seq_one_letter_code
_entity_poly.pdbx_strand_id
1 'polypeptide(L)'
;MTPQFFRGLFMRTDLLTGTAVLALGCAMAGSAQASDTFKPLWESNLRTENVDQQGFAAAANAVTWRNRVGFQAGPVKNLTFVVELEKTTAIVDNYNSQLNGHTQYPGVPDPEVTELNRAQIAWAPTASTRLD
;
A
#
# COMPACT_ATOMS: atom_id res chain seq x y z
N MET A 1 44.12 -6.36 -27.67
CA MET A 1 42.97 -6.37 -28.60
C MET A 1 41.71 -6.23 -27.76
N THR A 2 41.07 -5.06 -27.83
CA THR A 2 39.84 -4.72 -27.11
C THR A 2 38.67 -4.74 -28.10
N PRO A 3 37.50 -5.25 -27.69
CA PRO A 3 36.22 -4.65 -28.09
C PRO A 3 35.37 -4.39 -26.83
N GLN A 4 35.04 -3.15 -26.46
CA GLN A 4 34.00 -2.26 -27.01
C GLN A 4 32.56 -2.72 -26.74
N PHE A 5 32.00 -2.14 -25.66
CA PHE A 5 30.61 -1.80 -25.32
C PHE A 5 29.43 -2.36 -26.14
N PHE A 6 28.44 -2.88 -25.41
CA PHE A 6 27.02 -2.58 -25.64
C PHE A 6 26.34 -2.26 -24.31
N ARG A 7 26.08 -0.97 -24.06
CA ARG A 7 25.14 -0.50 -23.02
C ARG A 7 23.74 -0.60 -23.60
N GLY A 8 22.99 -1.62 -23.18
CA GLY A 8 21.55 -1.73 -23.41
C GLY A 8 20.79 -1.13 -22.25
N LEU A 9 20.24 0.06 -22.46
CA LEU A 9 19.34 0.79 -21.56
C LEU A 9 18.07 -0.05 -21.32
N PHE A 10 18.02 -0.81 -20.22
CA PHE A 10 16.74 -1.33 -19.70
C PHE A 10 15.98 -0.16 -19.08
N MET A 11 15.18 0.50 -19.91
CA MET A 11 14.24 1.52 -19.52
C MET A 11 13.15 0.85 -18.68
N ARG A 12 13.25 0.96 -17.35
CA ARG A 12 12.24 0.49 -16.38
C ARG A 12 10.94 1.24 -16.66
N THR A 13 10.03 0.61 -17.40
CA THR A 13 8.68 1.11 -17.66
C THR A 13 7.75 0.75 -16.50
N ASP A 14 8.01 1.27 -15.30
CA ASP A 14 7.12 1.05 -14.13
C ASP A 14 6.82 2.37 -13.40
N LEU A 15 6.75 3.48 -14.14
CA LEU A 15 6.58 4.81 -13.53
C LEU A 15 5.26 5.49 -13.93
N LEU A 16 4.16 4.75 -14.02
CA LEU A 16 2.84 5.37 -14.27
C LEU A 16 1.69 4.84 -13.40
N THR A 17 1.85 3.73 -12.68
CA THR A 17 0.79 3.18 -11.81
C THR A 17 0.87 3.64 -10.34
N GLY A 18 1.95 4.31 -9.95
CA GLY A 18 2.18 4.71 -8.54
C GLY A 18 1.56 6.05 -8.12
N THR A 19 1.23 6.93 -9.07
CA THR A 19 0.86 8.33 -8.80
C THR A 19 -0.64 8.54 -8.58
N ALA A 20 -1.50 7.61 -9.04
CA ALA A 20 -2.95 7.76 -8.93
C ALA A 20 -3.48 7.56 -7.50
N VAL A 21 -2.84 6.73 -6.68
CA VAL A 21 -3.31 6.43 -5.32
C VAL A 21 -3.04 7.59 -4.35
N LEU A 22 -1.92 8.32 -4.52
CA LEU A 22 -1.56 9.47 -3.68
C LEU A 22 -2.43 10.71 -3.95
N ALA A 23 -3.00 10.84 -5.16
CA ALA A 23 -3.88 11.97 -5.50
C ALA A 23 -5.29 11.87 -4.87
N LEU A 24 -5.73 10.68 -4.45
CA LEU A 24 -7.05 10.52 -3.83
C LEU A 24 -7.08 10.92 -2.34
N GLY A 25 -5.94 10.86 -1.65
CA GLY A 25 -5.84 11.21 -0.22
C GLY A 25 -5.76 12.72 0.03
N CYS A 26 -5.01 13.47 -0.78
CA CYS A 26 -4.73 14.89 -0.52
C CYS A 26 -5.89 15.85 -0.83
N ALA A 27 -6.94 15.40 -1.54
CA ALA A 27 -8.09 16.26 -1.85
C ALA A 27 -9.17 16.29 -0.75
N MET A 28 -9.09 15.43 0.28
CA MET A 28 -10.17 15.23 1.27
C MET A 28 -9.89 15.89 2.63
N ALA A 29 -8.82 16.68 2.77
CA ALA A 29 -8.50 17.39 4.01
C ALA A 29 -9.34 18.67 4.24
N GLY A 30 -10.21 19.04 3.28
CA GLY A 30 -11.10 20.20 3.37
C GLY A 30 -12.55 19.79 3.61
N SER A 31 -13.08 20.08 4.80
CA SER A 31 -14.49 19.94 5.20
C SER A 31 -15.14 18.57 5.02
N ALA A 32 -14.88 17.64 5.94
CA ALA A 32 -15.62 16.40 6.07
C ALA A 32 -17.05 16.67 6.61
N GLN A 33 -17.98 17.04 5.74
CA GLN A 33 -19.38 16.70 5.96
C GLN A 33 -19.57 15.28 5.40
N ALA A 34 -19.32 14.28 6.23
CA ALA A 34 -19.62 12.89 5.88
C ALA A 34 -21.13 12.77 5.69
N SER A 35 -21.59 12.72 4.43
CA SER A 35 -22.96 12.31 4.15
C SER A 35 -23.11 10.86 4.62
N ASP A 36 -24.26 10.49 5.19
CA ASP A 36 -24.53 9.09 5.57
C ASP A 36 -24.34 8.11 4.41
N THR A 37 -24.38 8.63 3.17
CA THR A 37 -24.21 7.91 1.91
C THR A 37 -22.76 7.63 1.51
N PHE A 38 -21.77 8.42 1.96
CA PHE A 38 -20.37 8.25 1.59
C PHE A 38 -19.43 8.56 2.75
N LYS A 39 -18.67 7.54 3.17
CA LYS A 39 -17.73 7.59 4.29
C LYS A 39 -16.32 7.28 3.78
N PRO A 40 -15.40 8.27 3.73
CA PRO A 40 -14.01 7.99 3.38
C PRO A 40 -13.34 7.14 4.48
N LEU A 41 -12.44 6.26 4.06
CA LEU A 41 -11.63 5.39 4.93
C LEU A 41 -10.15 5.71 4.70
N TRP A 42 -9.40 5.90 5.79
CA TRP A 42 -7.97 6.16 5.76
C TRP A 42 -7.31 5.48 6.97
N GLU A 43 -6.23 4.73 6.72
CA GLU A 43 -5.27 4.27 7.70
C GLU A 43 -3.85 4.56 7.18
N SER A 44 -2.95 4.97 8.07
CA SER A 44 -1.53 5.14 7.75
C SER A 44 -0.68 4.59 8.88
N ASN A 45 0.32 3.80 8.53
CA ASN A 45 1.20 3.11 9.46
C ASN A 45 2.66 3.30 9.01
N LEU A 46 3.44 3.98 9.82
CA LEU A 46 4.89 4.09 9.64
C LEU A 46 5.57 3.13 10.62
N ARG A 47 6.43 2.26 10.11
CA ARG A 47 7.15 1.26 10.88
C ARG A 47 8.64 1.39 10.64
N THR A 48 9.39 1.31 11.73
CA THR A 48 10.85 1.19 11.71
C THR A 48 11.22 -0.14 12.34
N GLU A 49 12.12 -0.88 11.69
CA GLU A 49 12.59 -2.17 12.16
C GLU A 49 14.09 -2.31 11.91
N ASN A 50 14.81 -2.72 12.95
CA ASN A 50 16.24 -2.97 12.89
C ASN A 50 16.50 -4.40 13.35
N VAL A 51 17.23 -5.16 12.54
CA VAL A 51 17.55 -6.55 12.84
C VAL A 51 19.05 -6.75 12.68
N ASP A 52 19.68 -7.23 13.74
CA ASP A 52 21.05 -7.73 13.71
C ASP A 52 21.02 -9.24 13.94
N GLN A 53 21.48 -10.01 12.96
CA GLN A 53 21.41 -11.46 12.96
C GLN A 53 22.74 -12.06 12.53
N GLN A 54 23.20 -13.07 13.27
CA GLN A 54 24.40 -13.82 12.91
C GLN A 54 24.24 -14.53 11.55
N GLY A 55 25.31 -14.52 10.76
CA GLY A 55 25.33 -15.14 9.43
C GLY A 55 25.03 -14.20 8.27
N PHE A 56 24.68 -12.93 8.55
CA PHE A 56 24.55 -11.88 7.54
C PHE A 56 25.74 -10.92 7.56
N ALA A 57 26.03 -10.32 6.41
CA ALA A 57 27.17 -9.41 6.25
C ALA A 57 26.91 -8.01 6.82
N ALA A 58 25.64 -7.63 6.98
CA ALA A 58 25.21 -6.33 7.47
C ALA A 58 23.89 -6.44 8.25
N ALA A 59 23.65 -5.52 9.18
CA ALA A 59 22.37 -5.41 9.88
C ALA A 59 21.27 -4.84 8.96
N ALA A 60 20.03 -5.27 9.17
CA ALA A 60 18.88 -4.74 8.47
C ALA A 60 18.40 -3.42 9.09
N ASN A 61 18.05 -2.46 8.25
CA ASN A 61 17.35 -1.24 8.60
C ASN A 61 16.20 -1.05 7.61
N ALA A 62 14.99 -1.24 8.11
CA ALA A 62 13.76 -1.08 7.35
C ALA A 62 12.97 0.09 7.91
N VAL A 63 12.63 1.05 7.05
CA VAL A 63 11.61 2.06 7.35
C VAL A 63 10.52 1.90 6.32
N THR A 64 9.37 1.38 6.72
CA THR A 64 8.25 1.05 5.84
C THR A 64 7.05 1.92 6.16
N TRP A 65 6.36 2.39 5.11
CA TRP A 65 5.17 3.21 5.23
C TRP A 65 4.03 2.57 4.47
N ARG A 66 3.01 2.13 5.21
CA ARG A 66 1.82 1.46 4.70
C ARG A 66 0.63 2.39 4.80
N ASN A 67 -0.06 2.58 3.69
CA ASN A 67 -1.26 3.40 3.61
C ASN A 67 -2.40 2.55 3.09
N ARG A 68 -3.54 2.63 3.76
CA ARG A 68 -4.80 2.04 3.29
C ARG A 68 -5.81 3.15 3.13
N VAL A 69 -6.36 3.25 1.93
CA VAL A 69 -7.32 4.29 1.57
C VAL A 69 -8.51 3.65 0.90
N GLY A 70 -9.70 4.18 1.16
CA GLY A 70 -10.91 3.60 0.63
C GLY A 70 -12.12 4.46 0.91
N PHE A 71 -13.27 3.87 0.62
CA PHE A 71 -14.55 4.47 0.96
C PHE A 71 -15.59 3.38 1.20
N GLN A 72 -16.57 3.73 2.02
CA GLN A 72 -17.83 3.02 2.16
C GLN A 72 -18.94 3.89 1.59
N ALA A 73 -19.79 3.31 0.75
CA ALA A 73 -20.94 3.98 0.17
C ALA A 73 -22.24 3.22 0.48
N GLY A 74 -23.33 3.94 0.75
CA GLY A 74 -24.66 3.37 0.92
C GLY A 74 -25.50 4.02 2.02
N PRO A 75 -26.78 3.64 2.19
CA PRO A 75 -27.50 2.68 1.36
C PRO A 75 -28.12 3.28 0.10
N VAL A 76 -27.92 2.60 -1.03
CA VAL A 76 -28.73 2.79 -2.25
C VAL A 76 -29.53 1.52 -2.47
N LYS A 77 -30.88 1.60 -2.40
CA LYS A 77 -31.77 0.42 -2.50
C LYS A 77 -31.31 -0.74 -1.61
N ASN A 78 -31.01 -0.45 -0.35
CA ASN A 78 -30.62 -1.44 0.66
C ASN A 78 -29.24 -2.08 0.44
N LEU A 79 -28.44 -1.57 -0.52
CA LEU A 79 -27.08 -2.02 -0.78
C LEU A 79 -26.05 -1.06 -0.20
N THR A 80 -24.99 -1.62 0.36
CA THR A 80 -23.79 -0.92 0.83
C THR A 80 -22.57 -1.49 0.11
N PHE A 81 -21.62 -0.63 -0.22
CA PHE A 81 -20.38 -0.97 -0.92
C PHE A 81 -19.19 -0.51 -0.09
N VAL A 82 -18.11 -1.28 -0.11
CA VAL A 82 -16.82 -0.89 0.49
C VAL A 82 -15.71 -1.25 -0.48
N VAL A 83 -14.80 -0.30 -0.73
CA VAL A 83 -13.59 -0.52 -1.52
C VAL A 83 -12.41 0.08 -0.76
N GLU A 84 -11.34 -0.70 -0.59
CA GLU A 84 -10.08 -0.28 0.03
C GLU A 84 -8.88 -0.75 -0.78
N LEU A 85 -7.96 0.17 -1.02
CA LEU A 85 -6.65 -0.08 -1.60
C LEU A 85 -5.60 0.08 -0.52
N GLU A 86 -4.53 -0.70 -0.62
CA GLU A 86 -3.39 -0.66 0.28
C GLU A 86 -2.10 -0.49 -0.52
N LYS A 87 -1.16 0.29 0.03
CA LYS A 87 0.18 0.47 -0.53
C LYS A 87 1.22 0.48 0.58
N THR A 88 2.21 -0.39 0.46
CA THR A 88 3.42 -0.41 1.29
C THR A 88 4.58 0.14 0.48
N THR A 89 5.36 1.06 1.07
CA THR A 89 6.53 1.69 0.45
C THR A 89 7.70 1.62 1.43
N ALA A 90 8.89 1.32 0.92
CA ALA A 90 10.13 1.32 1.69
C ALA A 90 10.78 2.70 1.58
N ILE A 91 10.86 3.43 2.68
CA ILE A 91 11.59 4.70 2.79
C ILE A 91 13.09 4.42 2.96
N VAL A 92 13.42 3.40 3.76
CA VAL A 92 14.78 2.85 3.88
C VAL A 92 14.70 1.36 3.57
N ASP A 93 15.50 0.90 2.61
CA ASP A 93 15.40 -0.42 1.97
C ASP A 93 16.59 -1.36 2.27
N ASN A 94 17.37 -1.06 3.31
CA ASN A 94 18.52 -1.87 3.73
C ASN A 94 18.07 -3.14 4.47
N TYR A 95 17.20 -3.94 3.89
CA TYR A 95 16.68 -5.19 4.44
C TYR A 95 16.28 -6.14 3.31
N ASN A 96 16.14 -7.43 3.62
CA ASN A 96 15.63 -8.41 2.65
C ASN A 96 14.11 -8.55 2.76
N SER A 97 13.36 -8.04 1.78
CA SER A 97 11.90 -8.17 1.73
C SER A 97 11.41 -9.49 1.14
N GLN A 98 12.32 -10.41 0.84
CA GLN A 98 12.11 -11.64 0.05
C GLN A 98 11.83 -11.39 -1.44
N LEU A 99 11.45 -10.17 -1.82
CA LEU A 99 11.11 -9.79 -3.19
C LEU A 99 12.01 -8.70 -3.79
N ASN A 100 12.84 -8.03 -2.98
CA ASN A 100 13.76 -6.97 -3.44
C ASN A 100 15.16 -7.48 -3.84
N GLY A 101 15.48 -8.75 -3.58
CA GLY A 101 16.78 -9.35 -3.91
C GLY A 101 17.93 -8.97 -2.97
N HIS A 102 17.65 -8.34 -1.84
CA HIS A 102 18.64 -7.85 -0.86
C HIS A 102 19.14 -8.96 0.08
N THR A 103 19.61 -10.06 -0.48
CA THR A 103 19.94 -11.31 0.26
C THR A 103 21.10 -11.18 1.26
N GLN A 104 21.88 -10.10 1.18
CA GLN A 104 22.97 -9.81 2.12
C GLN A 104 22.50 -9.32 3.49
N TYR A 105 21.24 -8.92 3.65
CA TYR A 105 20.65 -8.44 4.89
C TYR A 105 19.70 -9.47 5.53
N PRO A 106 19.49 -9.39 6.85
CA PRO A 106 18.41 -10.10 7.54
C PRO A 106 17.03 -9.85 6.91
N GLY A 107 16.14 -10.83 7.09
CA GLY A 107 14.78 -10.80 6.53
C GLY A 107 13.84 -9.88 7.32
N VAL A 108 13.21 -8.93 6.63
CA VAL A 108 12.07 -8.15 7.13
C VAL A 108 10.99 -8.25 6.05
N PRO A 109 9.92 -9.06 6.25
CA PRO A 109 8.99 -9.45 5.18
C PRO A 109 7.93 -8.37 4.88
N ASP A 110 8.37 -7.13 4.67
CA ASP A 110 7.54 -6.00 4.24
C ASP A 110 7.95 -5.59 2.80
N PRO A 111 7.47 -6.27 1.75
CA PRO A 111 7.74 -5.86 0.38
C PRO A 111 6.98 -4.59 -0.01
N GLU A 112 7.55 -3.83 -0.95
CA GLU A 112 6.82 -2.77 -1.61
C GLU A 112 5.73 -3.38 -2.49
N VAL A 113 4.48 -3.08 -2.18
CA VAL A 113 3.34 -3.66 -2.88
C VAL A 113 2.19 -2.66 -2.90
N THR A 114 1.36 -2.75 -3.94
CA THR A 114 0.06 -2.06 -4.01
C THR A 114 -0.99 -3.10 -4.33
N GLU A 115 -2.04 -3.16 -3.52
CA GLU A 115 -3.06 -4.21 -3.60
C GLU A 115 -4.46 -3.71 -3.27
N LEU A 116 -5.45 -4.49 -3.67
CA LEU A 116 -6.84 -4.34 -3.24
C LEU A 116 -6.99 -5.08 -1.91
N ASN A 117 -7.19 -4.34 -0.81
CA ASN A 117 -7.36 -4.93 0.51
C ASN A 117 -8.78 -5.46 0.72
N ARG A 118 -9.80 -4.67 0.32
CA ARG A 118 -11.21 -5.04 0.49
C ARG A 118 -12.05 -4.55 -0.68
N ALA A 119 -12.87 -5.43 -1.23
CA ALA A 119 -14.00 -5.08 -2.09
C ALA A 119 -15.21 -5.88 -1.62
N GLN A 120 -16.24 -5.18 -1.14
CA GLN A 120 -17.38 -5.80 -0.48
C GLN A 120 -18.68 -5.14 -0.91
N ILE A 121 -19.72 -5.98 -1.05
CA ILE A 121 -21.10 -5.57 -1.25
C ILE A 121 -21.93 -6.24 -0.16
N ALA A 122 -22.79 -5.47 0.52
CA ALA A 122 -23.72 -5.98 1.52
C ALA A 122 -25.14 -5.52 1.20
N TRP A 123 -26.12 -6.38 1.47
CA TRP A 123 -27.54 -6.07 1.32
C TRP A 123 -28.25 -6.22 2.67
N ALA A 124 -29.08 -5.26 3.03
CA ALA A 124 -29.84 -5.25 4.28
C ALA A 124 -31.31 -4.89 4.03
N PRO A 125 -32.27 -5.85 4.04
CA PRO A 125 -33.67 -5.60 3.71
C PRO A 125 -34.34 -4.57 4.63
N THR A 126 -33.87 -4.45 5.86
CA THR A 126 -34.30 -3.42 6.82
C THR A 126 -33.07 -2.76 7.44
N ALA A 127 -33.25 -1.58 8.04
CA ALA A 127 -32.16 -0.94 8.79
C ALA A 127 -31.68 -1.81 9.98
N SER A 128 -32.58 -2.58 10.59
CA SER A 128 -32.29 -3.47 11.73
C SER A 128 -31.48 -4.74 11.38
N THR A 129 -31.34 -5.05 10.09
CA THR A 129 -30.57 -6.21 9.60
C THR A 129 -29.23 -5.82 8.98
N ARG A 130 -28.85 -4.53 9.08
CA ARG A 130 -27.54 -4.04 8.64
C ARG A 130 -26.47 -4.45 9.66
N LEU A 131 -25.35 -4.96 9.14
CA LEU A 131 -24.11 -5.15 9.89
C LEU A 131 -23.37 -3.81 9.92
N ASP A 132 -23.18 -3.24 11.10
CA ASP A 132 -22.39 -2.03 11.36
C ASP A 132 -20.91 -2.33 11.64
#